data_AF-A0A382IQM8-F1
#
_entry.id   AF-A0A382IQM8-F1
#
_cell.length_a   1.000
_cell.length_b   1.000
_cell.length_c   1.000
_cell.angle_alpha   90.00
_cell.angle_beta   90.00
_cell.angle_gamma   90.00
#
_symmetry.space_group_name_H-M   'P 1'
#
loop_
_entity.id
_entity.type
_entity.pdbx_description
1 polymer ?
#
loop_
_entity_poly.entity_id
_entity_poly.type
_entity_poly.pdbx_seq_one_letter_code
_entity_poly.pdbx_strand_id
1 'polypeptide(L)'
;MEPFKFWDMVEELRPTILTLAIGTFRTLYKRKKPNLDFIRNFSTGSAPITDLDIQQMKSTGAKNIWNIYGSTESIPPVMMSNNTQFNFKDTPYYLEYHDSLIVDGFDTEDKFEHNRCIGRLIQKETWKS
;
A
#
# COMPACT_ATOMS: atom_id res chain seq x y z
N MET A 1 2.96 -15.82 -24.03
CA MET A 1 2.34 -15.23 -22.83
C MET A 1 2.15 -13.75 -23.11
N GLU A 2 0.93 -13.22 -22.99
CA GLU A 2 0.64 -11.80 -23.29
C GLU A 2 1.12 -10.91 -22.12
N PRO A 3 2.14 -10.06 -22.32
CA PRO A 3 2.80 -9.37 -21.21
C PRO A 3 1.93 -8.30 -20.53
N PHE A 4 0.78 -7.95 -21.11
CA PHE A 4 -0.11 -6.89 -20.62
C PHE A 4 -1.47 -7.38 -20.13
N LYS A 5 -1.73 -8.68 -20.17
CA LYS A 5 -3.03 -9.22 -19.75
C LYS A 5 -3.43 -8.80 -18.32
N PHE A 6 -2.46 -8.73 -17.41
CA PHE A 6 -2.68 -8.20 -16.07
C PHE A 6 -3.14 -6.73 -16.09
N TRP A 7 -2.51 -5.91 -16.94
CA TRP A 7 -2.84 -4.50 -17.03
C TRP A 7 -4.22 -4.27 -17.63
N ASP A 8 -4.57 -5.03 -18.67
CA ASP A 8 -5.90 -4.96 -19.28
C ASP A 8 -6.98 -5.28 -18.24
N MET A 9 -6.73 -6.24 -17.33
CA MET A 9 -7.61 -6.51 -16.18
C MET A 9 -7.69 -5.35 -15.18
N VAL A 10 -6.59 -4.63 -14.92
CA VAL A 10 -6.61 -3.46 -14.03
C VAL A 10 -7.46 -2.34 -14.62
N GLU A 11 -7.35 -2.10 -15.92
CA GLU A 11 -8.16 -1.10 -16.63
C GLU A 11 -9.65 -1.49 -16.66
N GLU A 12 -9.96 -2.78 -16.80
CA GLU A 12 -11.33 -3.32 -16.78
C GLU A 12 -11.95 -3.25 -15.37
N LEU A 13 -11.26 -3.78 -14.36
CA LEU A 13 -11.79 -3.91 -12.99
C LEU A 13 -11.78 -2.58 -12.23
N ARG A 14 -10.89 -1.66 -12.59
CA ARG A 14 -10.70 -0.35 -11.95
C ARG A 14 -10.61 -0.44 -10.41
N PRO A 15 -9.65 -1.21 -9.85
CA PRO A 15 -9.52 -1.37 -8.40
C PRO A 15 -9.27 -0.03 -7.69
N THR A 16 -9.56 0.05 -6.38
CA THR A 16 -9.26 1.26 -5.59
C THR A 16 -7.88 1.21 -4.92
N ILE A 17 -7.27 0.02 -4.86
CA ILE A 17 -5.93 -0.22 -4.29
C ILE A 17 -5.14 -1.07 -5.29
N LEU A 18 -3.90 -0.66 -5.55
CA LEU A 18 -2.99 -1.38 -6.44
C LEU A 18 -1.60 -1.45 -5.80
N THR A 19 -1.01 -2.64 -5.78
CA THR A 19 0.39 -2.84 -5.37
C THR A 19 1.16 -3.48 -6.49
N LEU A 20 2.29 -2.89 -6.91
CA LEU A 20 3.16 -3.44 -7.95
C LEU A 20 4.62 -3.50 -7.48
N ALA A 21 5.34 -4.55 -7.88
CA ALA A 21 6.79 -4.52 -7.80
C ALA A 21 7.32 -3.34 -8.63
N ILE A 22 8.33 -2.62 -8.12
CA ILE A 22 8.80 -1.39 -8.77
C ILE A 22 9.33 -1.64 -10.19
N GLY A 23 9.94 -2.80 -10.45
CA GLY A 23 10.36 -3.20 -11.80
C GLY A 23 9.21 -3.34 -12.79
N THR A 24 8.06 -3.86 -12.33
CA THR A 24 6.83 -3.96 -13.11
C THR A 24 6.28 -2.57 -13.43
N PHE A 25 6.22 -1.69 -12.43
CA PHE A 25 5.78 -0.30 -12.63
C PHE A 25 6.68 0.44 -13.63
N ARG A 26 8.00 0.39 -13.48
CA ARG A 26 8.96 1.02 -14.42
C ARG A 26 8.75 0.54 -15.85
N THR A 27 8.50 -0.76 -16.04
CA THR A 27 8.24 -1.34 -17.37
C THR A 27 6.92 -0.84 -17.95
N LEU A 28 5.86 -0.82 -17.14
CA LEU A 28 4.55 -0.32 -17.55
C LEU A 28 4.60 1.18 -17.90
N TYR A 29 5.23 1.99 -17.04
CA TYR A 29 5.34 3.43 -17.21
C TYR A 29 6.07 3.80 -18.50
N LYS A 30 7.19 3.12 -18.81
CA LYS A 30 7.95 3.31 -20.06
C LYS A 30 7.14 2.99 -21.31
N ARG A 31 6.21 2.05 -21.24
CA ARG A 31 5.50 1.53 -22.43
C ARG A 31 4.12 2.15 -22.64
N LYS A 32 3.33 2.33 -21.59
CA LYS A 32 1.92 2.76 -21.68
C LYS A 32 1.61 4.10 -21.00
N LYS A 33 2.49 4.62 -20.12
CA LYS A 33 2.20 5.80 -19.26
C LYS A 33 0.80 5.71 -18.61
N PRO A 34 0.62 4.78 -17.66
CA PRO A 34 -0.70 4.40 -17.17
C PRO A 34 -1.45 5.59 -16.53
N ASN A 35 -2.75 5.71 -16.82
CA ASN A 35 -3.66 6.56 -16.06
C ASN A 35 -4.27 5.73 -14.92
N LEU A 36 -4.07 6.19 -13.69
CA LEU A 36 -4.51 5.58 -12.44
C LEU A 36 -5.38 6.54 -11.60
N ASP A 37 -6.10 7.48 -12.23
CA ASP A 37 -6.99 8.44 -11.56
C ASP A 37 -8.08 7.77 -10.69
N PHE A 38 -8.39 6.50 -10.97
CA PHE A 38 -9.34 5.70 -10.20
C PHE A 38 -8.74 5.00 -8.98
N ILE A 39 -7.41 4.96 -8.85
CA ILE A 39 -6.72 4.34 -7.71
C ILE A 39 -6.67 5.32 -6.53
N ARG A 40 -7.17 4.90 -5.37
CA ARG A 40 -7.02 5.65 -4.11
C ARG A 40 -5.63 5.43 -3.50
N ASN A 41 -5.12 4.22 -3.50
CA ASN A 41 -3.79 3.89 -2.95
C ASN A 41 -2.96 3.08 -3.96
N PHE A 42 -1.88 3.67 -4.45
CA PHE A 42 -0.93 2.99 -5.32
C PHE A 42 0.40 2.76 -4.58
N SER A 43 0.72 1.50 -4.33
CA SER A 43 1.89 1.08 -3.58
C SER A 43 2.92 0.39 -4.47
N THR A 44 4.21 0.63 -4.24
CA THR A 44 5.29 -0.13 -4.89
C THR A 44 6.42 -0.46 -3.92
N GLY A 45 7.17 -1.52 -4.23
CA GLY A 45 8.32 -1.96 -3.43
C GLY A 45 9.11 -3.07 -4.13
N SER A 46 9.64 -4.00 -3.34
CA SER A 46 10.44 -5.16 -3.80
C SER A 46 11.85 -4.83 -4.31
N ALA A 47 12.20 -3.55 -4.47
CA ALA A 47 13.56 -3.07 -4.71
C ALA A 47 13.65 -1.58 -4.33
N PRO A 48 14.86 -0.98 -4.22
CA PRO A 48 15.00 0.44 -3.92
C PRO A 48 14.26 1.36 -4.91
N ILE A 49 13.58 2.36 -4.35
CA ILE A 49 12.78 3.36 -5.07
C ILE A 49 13.56 4.68 -5.15
N THR A 50 13.56 5.29 -6.33
CA THR A 50 14.24 6.57 -6.61
C THR A 50 13.25 7.73 -6.63
N ASP A 51 13.75 8.96 -6.57
CA ASP A 51 12.87 10.16 -6.64
C ASP A 51 12.14 10.24 -7.98
N LEU A 52 12.79 9.78 -9.05
CA LEU A 52 12.18 9.67 -10.37
C LEU A 52 10.99 8.71 -10.36
N ASP A 53 11.11 7.56 -9.67
CA ASP A 53 10.00 6.62 -9.56
C ASP A 53 8.81 7.26 -8.83
N ILE A 54 9.06 7.96 -7.72
CA ILE A 54 8.02 8.67 -6.96
C ILE A 54 7.34 9.73 -7.81
N GLN A 55 8.10 10.52 -8.59
CA GLN A 55 7.53 11.49 -9.52
C GLN A 55 6.66 10.82 -10.59
N GLN A 56 7.12 9.71 -11.16
CA GLN A 56 6.37 8.93 -12.14
C GLN A 56 5.09 8.34 -11.54
N MET A 57 5.13 7.85 -10.30
CA MET A 57 3.95 7.37 -9.59
C MET A 57 2.93 8.50 -9.39
N LYS A 58 3.37 9.68 -8.94
CA LYS A 58 2.48 10.86 -8.79
C LYS A 58 1.84 11.26 -10.10
N SER A 59 2.57 11.21 -11.22
CA SER A 59 2.04 11.60 -12.52
C SER A 59 1.05 10.60 -13.13
N THR A 60 0.84 9.43 -12.50
CA THR A 60 -0.19 8.49 -12.95
C THR A 60 -1.61 8.93 -12.62
N GLY A 61 -1.78 9.83 -11.65
CA GLY A 61 -3.11 10.28 -11.21
C GLY A 61 -3.67 9.59 -9.96
N ALA A 62 -2.98 8.56 -9.44
CA ALA A 62 -3.36 7.91 -8.19
C ALA A 62 -3.38 8.92 -7.01
N LYS A 63 -4.41 8.84 -6.14
CA LYS A 63 -4.61 9.81 -5.06
C LYS A 63 -3.47 9.79 -4.02
N ASN A 64 -3.14 8.60 -3.54
CA ASN A 64 -2.05 8.37 -2.60
C ASN A 64 -1.03 7.43 -3.22
N ILE A 65 0.25 7.70 -2.99
CA ILE A 65 1.35 6.85 -3.42
C ILE A 65 2.19 6.38 -2.24
N TRP A 66 2.60 5.11 -2.27
CA TRP A 66 3.34 4.49 -1.18
C TRP A 66 4.53 3.69 -1.69
N ASN A 67 5.68 3.92 -1.07
CA ASN A 67 6.83 3.03 -1.02
C ASN A 67 6.60 2.03 0.11
N ILE A 68 6.66 0.74 -0.21
CA ILE A 68 6.50 -0.35 0.76
C ILE A 68 7.82 -1.11 0.90
N TYR A 69 8.25 -1.27 2.13
CA TYR A 69 9.32 -2.19 2.48
C TYR A 69 8.70 -3.43 3.10
N GLY A 70 9.12 -4.59 2.62
CA GLY A 70 8.72 -5.90 3.13
C GLY A 70 9.93 -6.82 3.11
N SER A 71 9.95 -7.77 4.04
CA SER A 71 10.96 -8.82 4.13
C SER A 71 10.22 -10.16 4.24
N THR A 72 10.82 -11.25 3.79
CA THR A 72 10.22 -12.58 3.95
C THR A 72 10.29 -13.07 5.40
N GLU A 73 11.24 -12.54 6.16
CA GLU A 73 11.57 -12.82 7.55
C GLU A 73 10.63 -12.08 8.54
N SER A 74 9.68 -11.29 8.04
CA SER A 74 8.67 -10.55 8.82
C SER A 74 7.38 -10.41 8.01
N ILE A 75 6.21 -10.44 8.65
CA ILE A 75 4.92 -10.36 7.91
C ILE A 75 4.84 -8.98 7.21
N PRO A 76 4.76 -8.92 5.87
CA PRO A 76 4.76 -7.65 5.13
C PRO A 76 3.37 -6.98 5.05
N PRO A 77 3.31 -5.64 4.81
CA PRO A 77 4.44 -4.72 4.70
C PRO A 77 5.03 -4.37 6.07
N VAL A 78 6.37 -4.36 6.12
CA VAL A 78 7.17 -4.02 7.31
C VAL A 78 7.16 -2.51 7.54
N MET A 79 7.24 -1.70 6.48
CA MET A 79 7.11 -0.25 6.55
C MET A 79 6.37 0.28 5.32
N MET A 80 5.62 1.37 5.49
CA MET A 80 4.99 2.11 4.40
C MET A 80 5.30 3.59 4.56
N SER A 81 5.73 4.24 3.48
CA SER A 81 6.04 5.68 3.46
C SER A 81 5.80 6.25 2.07
N ASN A 82 5.66 7.56 1.93
CA ASN A 82 5.68 8.25 0.63
C ASN A 82 7.08 8.80 0.26
N ASN A 83 8.10 8.51 1.07
CA ASN A 83 9.49 8.88 0.85
C ASN A 83 10.28 7.78 0.12
N THR A 84 11.40 8.16 -0.52
CA THR A 84 12.29 7.22 -1.21
C THR A 84 13.20 6.43 -0.27
N GLN A 85 13.56 7.04 0.87
CA GLN A 85 14.37 6.40 1.91
C GLN A 85 13.52 6.13 3.15
N PHE A 86 13.69 4.96 3.73
CA PHE A 86 13.17 4.64 5.05
C PHE A 86 14.20 5.07 6.10
N ASN A 87 13.74 5.78 7.13
CA ASN A 87 14.58 6.07 8.29
C ASN A 87 14.53 4.88 9.26
N PHE A 88 15.51 4.00 9.15
CA PHE A 88 15.66 2.84 10.04
C PHE A 88 16.22 3.17 11.43
N LYS A 89 16.58 4.44 11.70
CA LYS A 89 17.18 4.83 13.00
C LYS A 89 16.16 5.00 14.12
N ASP A 90 14.86 5.15 13.81
CA ASP A 90 13.80 5.33 14.80
C ASP A 90 12.50 4.63 14.35
N THR A 91 12.52 3.32 14.19
CA THR A 91 11.25 2.58 14.12
C THR A 91 11.41 1.23 14.81
N PRO A 92 11.14 1.14 16.12
CA PRO A 92 10.39 -0.02 16.56
C PRO A 92 9.04 0.15 15.86
N TYR A 93 8.51 -0.90 15.26
CA TYR A 93 7.10 -0.94 14.92
C TYR A 93 6.32 -0.54 16.18
N TYR A 94 5.85 0.71 16.29
CA TYR A 94 5.04 1.09 17.44
C TYR A 94 3.59 0.78 17.09
N LEU A 95 3.23 -0.47 17.37
CA LEU A 95 1.90 -0.82 17.81
C LEU A 95 1.74 -0.19 19.20
N GLU A 96 1.03 0.94 19.32
CA GLU A 96 0.60 1.39 20.64
C GLU A 96 -0.58 0.51 21.07
N TYR A 97 -0.34 -0.37 22.04
CA TYR A 97 -1.37 -1.18 22.69
C TYR A 97 -1.94 -0.39 23.86
N HIS A 98 -3.05 0.30 23.63
CA HIS A 98 -4.07 0.46 24.66
C HIS A 98 -5.19 -0.57 24.38
N ASP A 99 -6.33 -0.52 25.05
CA ASP A 99 -7.43 -1.48 24.81
C ASP A 99 -7.93 -1.52 23.33
N SER A 100 -7.36 -0.67 22.46
CA SER A 100 -7.42 -0.67 21.00
C SER A 100 -6.03 -0.68 20.34
N LEU A 101 -5.95 -1.27 19.14
CA LEU A 101 -4.75 -1.24 18.29
C LEU A 101 -4.73 0.06 17.49
N ILE A 102 -3.63 0.80 17.57
CA ILE A 102 -3.44 2.03 16.79
C ILE A 102 -2.35 1.81 15.74
N VAL A 103 -2.67 2.11 14.48
CA VAL A 103 -1.73 2.04 13.35
C VAL A 103 -1.72 3.40 12.67
N ASP A 104 -0.54 4.05 12.62
CA ASP A 104 -0.35 5.38 12.02
C ASP A 104 -1.20 6.50 12.67
N GLY A 105 -1.40 6.43 13.99
CA GLY A 105 -2.21 7.41 14.73
C GLY A 105 -3.72 7.27 14.55
N PHE A 106 -4.18 6.23 13.84
CA PHE A 106 -5.60 5.90 13.69
C PHE A 106 -5.94 4.62 14.46
N ASP A 107 -7.00 4.69 15.26
CA ASP A 107 -7.56 3.54 15.98
C ASP A 107 -8.16 2.55 14.97
N THR A 108 -7.74 1.28 15.02
CA THR A 108 -8.23 0.24 14.11
C THR A 108 -9.56 -0.37 14.55
N GLU A 109 -10.08 0.04 15.72
CA GLU A 109 -11.29 -0.47 16.39
C GLU A 109 -11.26 -2.00 16.65
N ASP A 110 -10.06 -2.59 16.62
CA ASP A 110 -9.82 -3.98 17.01
C ASP A 110 -9.87 -4.10 18.54
N LYS A 111 -10.68 -5.04 19.05
CA LYS A 111 -10.80 -5.35 20.49
C LYS A 111 -9.91 -6.49 20.90
N PHE A 112 -9.28 -6.36 22.07
CA PHE A 112 -8.38 -7.35 22.63
C PHE A 112 -8.86 -7.81 24.01
N GLU A 113 -8.75 -9.12 24.29
CA GLU A 113 -9.01 -9.70 25.60
C GLU A 113 -7.90 -10.71 25.92
N HIS A 114 -7.31 -10.62 27.12
CA HIS A 114 -6.19 -11.48 27.54
C HIS A 114 -5.04 -11.57 26.51
N ASN A 115 -4.64 -10.43 25.93
CA ASN A 115 -3.62 -10.32 24.87
C ASN A 115 -3.95 -11.09 23.57
N ARG A 116 -5.23 -11.34 23.29
CA ARG A 116 -5.70 -11.91 22.02
C ARG A 116 -6.69 -10.97 21.36
N CYS A 117 -6.54 -10.76 20.04
CA CYS A 117 -7.53 -10.04 19.25
C CYS A 117 -8.81 -10.88 19.17
N ILE A 118 -9.92 -10.33 19.64
CA ILE A 118 -11.24 -10.98 19.66
C ILE A 118 -12.19 -10.46 18.56
N GLY A 119 -11.76 -9.46 17.78
CA GLY A 119 -12.44 -9.00 16.56
C GLY A 119 -12.54 -7.49 16.42
N ARG A 120 -13.10 -7.03 15.29
CA ARG A 120 -13.47 -5.63 15.02
C ARG A 120 -14.92 -5.39 15.35
N LEU A 121 -15.27 -4.16 15.75
CA LEU A 121 -16.64 -3.68 15.56
C LEU A 121 -16.89 -3.66 14.06
N ILE A 122 -17.58 -4.68 13.53
CA ILE A 122 -18.10 -4.63 12.17
C ILE A 122 -19.18 -3.55 12.19
N GLN A 123 -18.82 -2.30 11.90
CA GLN A 123 -19.81 -1.32 11.47
C GLN A 123 -20.42 -1.87 10.19
N LYS A 124 -21.68 -2.29 10.27
CA LYS A 124 -22.47 -2.88 9.18
C LYS A 124 -22.78 -1.88 8.04
N GLU A 125 -21.99 -0.82 7.89
CA GLU A 125 -22.14 0.16 6.82
C GLU A 125 -20.89 0.14 5.96
N THR A 126 -20.83 -0.88 5.10
CA THR A 126 -20.08 -0.70 3.86
C THR A 126 -20.92 0.18 2.93
N TRP A 127 -20.26 1.01 2.13
CA TRP A 127 -20.81 2.00 1.17
C TRP A 127 -21.78 1.44 0.11
N LYS A 128 -22.19 0.18 0.24
CA LYS A 128 -23.40 -0.38 -0.35
C LYS A 128 -24.42 -0.58 0.77
N SER A 129 -25.06 0.51 1.15
CA SER A 129 -26.39 0.56 1.78
C SER A 129 -27.20 1.57 1.00
#